data_AF-A0A0Q5I7T4-F1
#
_entry.id   AF-A0A0Q5I7T4-F1
#
_cell.length_a   1.000
_cell.length_b   1.000
_cell.length_c   1.000
_cell.angle_alpha   90.00
_cell.angle_beta   90.00
_cell.angle_gamma   90.00
#
_symmetry.space_group_name_H-M   'P 1'
#
loop_
_entity.id
_entity.type
_entity.pdbx_description
1 polymer ?
#
loop_
_entity_poly.entity_id
_entity_poly.type
_entity_poly.pdbx_seq_one_letter_code
_entity_poly.pdbx_strand_id
1 'polypeptide(L)'
;MENEKGIDVDNLAVGPTRPSTVAGVPYVACILNGFIALEAMIWTRNVAWLGLFIPLHAVCFLITLNDPRAFELLWLWLKTTFANLVATHWYWSASSYSPLVFRERPGLFKRWRFERRMKQETES
;
A
#
# COMPACT_ATOMS: atom_id res chain seq x y z
N MET A 1 -35.23 12.04 -24.46
CA MET A 1 -33.86 11.58 -24.17
C MET A 1 -33.18 12.76 -23.52
N GLU A 2 -33.42 12.90 -22.22
CA GLU A 2 -33.07 14.08 -21.45
C GLU A 2 -31.57 14.09 -21.23
N ASN A 3 -30.94 15.22 -21.54
CA ASN A 3 -29.51 15.41 -21.51
C ASN A 3 -29.08 15.44 -20.04
N GLU A 4 -28.55 14.31 -19.57
CA GLU A 4 -27.94 14.16 -18.25
C GLU A 4 -26.69 15.04 -18.23
N LYS A 5 -26.88 16.32 -17.90
CA LYS A 5 -25.78 17.25 -17.61
C LYS A 5 -25.03 16.68 -16.42
N GLY A 6 -23.98 15.92 -16.71
CA GLY A 6 -22.99 15.50 -15.73
C GLY A 6 -22.52 16.72 -14.95
N ILE A 7 -22.36 16.55 -13.63
CA ILE A 7 -21.85 17.58 -12.74
C ILE A 7 -20.56 18.14 -13.35
N ASP A 8 -20.56 19.44 -13.65
CA ASP A 8 -19.38 20.16 -14.12
C ASP A 8 -18.42 20.30 -12.93
N VAL A 9 -17.57 19.29 -12.76
CA VAL A 9 -16.56 19.28 -11.70
C VAL A 9 -15.37 20.12 -12.14
N ASP A 10 -15.13 21.22 -11.43
CA ASP A 10 -13.97 22.07 -11.69
C ASP A 10 -12.68 21.28 -11.43
N ASN A 11 -11.89 21.08 -12.48
CA ASN A 11 -10.60 20.40 -12.42
C ASN A 11 -9.62 21.07 -11.45
N LEU A 12 -9.77 22.38 -11.18
CA LEU A 12 -8.97 23.09 -10.17
C LEU A 12 -9.34 22.66 -8.75
N ALA A 13 -10.61 22.36 -8.49
CA ALA A 13 -11.08 21.89 -7.18
C ALA A 13 -10.69 20.44 -6.87
N VAL A 14 -10.58 19.58 -7.90
CA VAL A 14 -10.08 18.19 -7.78
C VAL A 14 -8.54 18.14 -7.80
N GLY A 15 -7.91 19.23 -8.24
CA GLY A 15 -6.47 19.39 -8.36
C GLY A 15 -5.62 19.08 -7.11
N PRO A 16 -6.06 19.42 -5.88
CA PRO A 16 -5.31 19.15 -4.65
C PRO A 16 -5.42 17.69 -4.17
N THR A 17 -6.41 16.93 -4.64
CA THR A 17 -6.69 15.56 -4.17
C THR A 17 -6.17 14.48 -5.11
N ARG A 18 -5.76 14.85 -6.33
CA ARG A 18 -5.04 13.95 -7.25
C ARG A 18 -3.63 13.67 -6.73
N PRO A 19 -3.16 12.42 -6.84
CA PRO A 19 -1.81 12.05 -6.44
C PRO A 19 -0.77 12.80 -7.28
N SER A 20 0.38 13.12 -6.68
CA SER A 20 1.48 13.79 -7.37
C SER A 20 2.11 12.88 -8.43
N THR A 21 2.04 13.29 -9.68
CA THR A 21 2.58 12.57 -10.84
C THR A 21 3.64 13.39 -11.56
N VAL A 22 4.76 12.77 -11.90
CA VAL A 22 5.85 13.34 -12.71
C VAL A 22 5.84 12.63 -14.07
N ALA A 23 5.72 13.37 -15.17
CA ALA A 23 5.65 12.82 -16.54
C ALA A 23 4.58 11.72 -16.75
N GLY A 24 3.44 11.82 -16.05
CA GLY A 24 2.35 10.83 -16.14
C GLY A 24 2.55 9.57 -15.30
N VAL A 25 3.64 9.48 -14.54
CA VAL A 25 3.96 8.37 -13.63
C VAL A 25 3.97 8.89 -12.19
N PRO A 26 3.42 8.16 -11.20
CA PRO A 26 3.38 8.60 -9.82
C PRO A 26 4.78 8.64 -9.24
N TYR A 27 4.98 9.58 -8.31
CA TYR A 27 6.29 9.88 -7.74
C TYR A 27 7.03 8.63 -7.22
N VAL A 28 6.31 7.73 -6.55
CA VAL A 28 6.86 6.47 -6.00
C VAL A 28 7.42 5.56 -7.10
N ALA A 29 6.74 5.44 -8.24
CA ALA A 29 7.17 4.61 -9.36
C ALA A 29 8.41 5.21 -10.06
N CYS A 30 8.47 6.54 -10.19
CA CYS A 30 9.65 7.23 -10.70
C CYS A 30 10.89 6.99 -9.81
N ILE A 31 10.73 7.07 -8.50
CA ILE A 31 11.82 6.78 -7.55
C ILE A 31 12.28 5.33 -7.68
N LEU A 32 11.35 4.37 -7.64
CA LEU A 32 11.69 2.95 -7.75
C LEU A 32 12.42 2.64 -9.06
N ASN A 33 11.99 3.25 -10.16
CA ASN A 33 12.66 3.10 -11.44
C ASN A 33 14.11 3.61 -11.41
N GLY A 34 14.31 4.84 -10.90
CA GLY A 34 15.64 5.39 -10.72
C GLY A 34 16.52 4.54 -9.80
N PHE A 35 15.96 4.01 -8.72
CA PHE A 35 16.66 3.15 -7.78
C PHE A 35 17.09 1.83 -8.44
N ILE A 36 16.21 1.17 -9.20
CA ILE A 36 16.52 -0.07 -9.93
C ILE A 36 17.58 0.17 -11.01
N ALA A 37 17.46 1.25 -11.77
CA ALA A 37 18.43 1.61 -12.81
C ALA A 37 19.82 1.89 -12.21
N LEU A 38 19.88 2.59 -11.07
CA LEU A 38 21.12 2.86 -10.33
C LEU A 38 21.74 1.57 -9.77
N GLU A 39 20.95 0.73 -9.12
CA GLU A 39 21.44 -0.55 -8.55
C GLU A 39 22.01 -1.46 -9.66
N ALA A 40 21.30 -1.56 -10.78
CA ALA A 40 21.76 -2.32 -11.94
C ALA A 40 23.08 -1.77 -12.50
N MET A 41 23.20 -0.44 -12.64
CA MET A 41 24.42 0.23 -13.11
C MET A 41 25.61 -0.04 -12.17
N ILE A 42 25.39 0.03 -10.85
CA ILE A 42 26.44 -0.21 -9.85
C ILE A 42 26.89 -1.66 -9.90
N TRP A 43 25.94 -2.60 -9.98
CA TRP A 43 26.23 -4.04 -10.03
C TRP A 43 27.06 -4.43 -11.25
N THR A 44 26.69 -3.91 -12.42
CA THR A 44 27.33 -4.29 -13.70
C THR A 44 28.48 -3.37 -14.10
N ARG A 45 28.69 -2.25 -13.37
CA ARG A 45 29.66 -1.18 -13.69
C ARG A 45 29.60 -0.71 -15.15
N ASN A 46 28.43 -0.79 -15.78
CA ASN A 46 28.26 -0.47 -17.19
C ASN A 46 27.10 0.54 -17.35
N VAL A 47 27.40 1.67 -18.00
CA VAL A 47 26.44 2.75 -18.28
C VAL A 47 25.34 2.35 -19.26
N ALA A 48 25.49 1.28 -20.03
CA ALA A 48 24.44 0.78 -20.92
C ALA A 48 23.16 0.39 -20.14
N TRP A 49 23.28 0.03 -18.86
CA TRP A 49 22.14 -0.32 -18.01
C TRP A 49 21.24 0.87 -17.65
N LEU A 50 21.70 2.11 -17.89
CA LEU A 50 20.81 3.27 -17.85
C LEU A 50 19.67 3.16 -18.88
N GLY A 51 19.90 2.45 -19.98
CA GLY A 51 18.88 2.17 -20.99
C GLY A 51 17.69 1.36 -20.45
N LEU A 52 17.87 0.61 -19.35
CA LEU A 52 16.81 -0.14 -18.66
C LEU A 52 15.75 0.79 -18.03
N PHE A 53 16.11 2.05 -17.78
CA PHE A 53 15.18 3.06 -17.27
C PHE A 53 13.98 3.25 -18.20
N ILE A 54 14.22 3.26 -19.52
CA ILE A 54 13.19 3.51 -20.54
C ILE A 54 12.10 2.43 -20.56
N PRO A 55 12.41 1.12 -20.75
CA PRO A 55 11.39 0.09 -20.76
C PRO A 55 10.67 0.00 -19.42
N LEU A 56 11.39 0.19 -18.30
CA LEU A 56 10.79 0.14 -16.97
C LEU A 56 9.84 1.33 -16.76
N HIS A 57 10.16 2.51 -17.31
CA HIS A 57 9.30 3.69 -17.21
C HIS A 57 8.07 3.54 -18.11
N ALA A 58 8.24 2.95 -19.30
CA ALA A 58 7.13 2.66 -20.19
C ALA A 58 6.11 1.70 -19.54
N VAL A 59 6.57 0.67 -18.83
CA VAL A 59 5.67 -0.23 -18.09
C VAL A 59 4.93 0.51 -16.98
N CYS A 60 5.64 1.34 -16.20
CA CYS A 60 4.99 2.15 -15.17
C CYS A 60 3.94 3.11 -15.76
N PHE A 61 4.25 3.74 -16.89
CA PHE A 61 3.35 4.65 -17.60
C PHE A 61 2.10 3.92 -18.12
N LEU A 62 2.25 2.72 -18.69
CA LEU A 62 1.13 1.90 -19.13
C LEU A 62 0.20 1.53 -17.98
N ILE A 63 0.75 1.23 -16.80
CA ILE A 63 -0.04 0.92 -15.61
C ILE A 63 -0.83 2.14 -15.13
N THR A 64 -0.23 3.33 -15.09
CA THR A 64 -0.92 4.55 -14.66
C THR A 64 -1.86 5.17 -15.67
N LEU A 65 -1.86 4.71 -16.91
CA LEU A 65 -2.85 5.12 -17.89
C LEU A 65 -4.28 4.71 -17.48
N ASN A 66 -4.42 3.59 -16.77
CA ASN A 66 -5.72 3.11 -16.27
C ASN A 66 -6.14 3.79 -14.97
N ASP A 67 -5.23 3.92 -14.00
CA ASP A 67 -5.51 4.55 -12.72
C ASP A 67 -4.25 5.22 -12.15
N PRO A 68 -4.28 6.56 -11.90
CA PRO A 68 -3.16 7.27 -11.28
C PRO A 68 -2.83 6.78 -9.86
N ARG A 69 -3.76 6.09 -9.18
CA ARG A 69 -3.59 5.53 -7.82
C ARG A 69 -3.19 4.05 -7.81
N ALA A 70 -2.93 3.44 -8.97
CA ALA A 70 -2.61 2.02 -9.07
C ALA A 70 -1.45 1.59 -8.13
N PHE A 71 -0.41 2.42 -8.02
CA PHE A 71 0.75 2.13 -7.17
C PHE A 71 0.47 2.25 -5.66
N GLU A 72 -0.36 3.21 -5.25
CA GLU A 72 -0.86 3.34 -3.87
C GLU A 72 -1.69 2.11 -3.49
N LEU A 73 -2.55 1.65 -4.42
CA LEU A 73 -3.33 0.43 -4.25
C LEU A 73 -2.45 -0.82 -4.16
N LEU A 74 -1.43 -0.92 -5.00
CA LEU A 74 -0.42 -2.00 -4.94
C LEU A 74 0.29 -2.02 -3.58
N TRP A 75 0.68 -0.85 -3.08
CA TRP A 75 1.32 -0.73 -1.77
C TRP A 75 0.36 -1.13 -0.65
N LEU A 76 -0.89 -0.69 -0.71
CA LEU A 76 -1.93 -1.07 0.25
C LEU A 76 -2.22 -2.58 0.20
N TRP A 77 -2.30 -3.15 -1.00
CA TRP A 77 -2.47 -4.58 -1.23
C TRP A 77 -1.31 -5.38 -0.64
N LEU A 78 -0.08 -4.90 -0.81
CA LEU A 78 1.10 -5.54 -0.22
C LEU A 78 1.05 -5.49 1.32
N LYS A 79 0.64 -4.36 1.91
CA LYS A 79 0.53 -4.26 3.37
C LYS A 79 -0.59 -5.11 3.96
N THR A 80 -1.69 -5.28 3.23
CA THR A 80 -2.88 -5.99 3.72
C THR A 80 -2.84 -7.45 3.27
N THR A 81 -3.04 -7.69 1.99
CA THR A 81 -3.15 -9.03 1.43
C THR A 81 -1.87 -9.83 1.58
N PHE A 82 -0.71 -9.26 1.26
CA PHE A 82 0.54 -10.01 1.32
C PHE A 82 0.99 -10.29 2.76
N ALA A 83 0.82 -9.36 3.70
CA ALA A 83 1.07 -9.63 5.12
C ALA A 83 0.18 -10.76 5.65
N ASN A 84 -1.12 -10.76 5.29
CA ASN A 84 -2.01 -11.85 5.64
C ASN A 84 -1.62 -13.18 4.98
N LEU A 85 -1.22 -13.14 3.70
CA LEU A 85 -0.77 -14.31 2.94
C LEU A 85 0.44 -15.00 3.59
N VAL A 86 1.41 -14.21 4.07
CA VAL A 86 2.62 -14.74 4.70
C VAL A 86 2.36 -15.21 6.13
N ALA A 87 1.59 -14.46 6.92
CA ALA A 87 1.47 -14.72 8.36
C ALA A 87 0.35 -15.71 8.73
N THR A 88 -0.84 -15.51 8.16
CA THR A 88 -2.06 -16.16 8.66
C THR A 88 -2.66 -17.13 7.64
N HIS A 89 -2.49 -16.91 6.33
CA HIS A 89 -3.16 -17.70 5.30
C HIS A 89 -2.85 -19.20 5.35
N TRP A 90 -1.65 -19.59 5.80
CA TRP A 90 -1.32 -21.01 5.95
C TRP A 90 -2.04 -21.68 7.13
N TYR A 91 -2.32 -20.93 8.20
CA TYR A 91 -2.97 -21.45 9.40
C TYR A 91 -4.50 -21.26 9.38
N TRP A 92 -4.95 -20.13 8.86
CA TRP A 92 -6.34 -19.70 8.80
C TRP A 92 -6.56 -19.00 7.46
N SER A 93 -7.19 -19.71 6.51
CA SER A 93 -7.45 -19.24 5.14
C SER A 93 -8.53 -18.13 5.07
N ALA A 94 -8.79 -17.44 6.17
CA ALA A 94 -9.76 -16.36 6.29
C ALA A 94 -9.03 -15.04 6.55
N SER A 95 -9.30 -14.03 5.70
CA SER A 95 -8.82 -12.66 5.88
C SER A 95 -10.02 -11.73 5.92
N SER A 96 -10.29 -11.13 7.07
CA SER A 96 -11.33 -10.11 7.22
C SER A 96 -10.69 -8.85 7.78
N TYR A 97 -10.45 -7.88 6.91
CA TYR A 97 -10.00 -6.55 7.31
C TYR A 97 -11.22 -5.73 7.75
N SER A 98 -11.35 -5.50 9.05
CA SER A 98 -12.32 -4.57 9.61
C SER A 98 -11.61 -3.28 10.03
N PRO A 99 -12.14 -2.09 9.70
CA PRO A 99 -11.62 -0.81 10.23
C PRO A 99 -11.91 -0.64 11.73
N LEU A 100 -12.72 -1.52 12.33
CA LEU A 100 -12.98 -1.51 13.76
C LEU A 100 -11.76 -2.00 14.53
N VAL A 101 -11.40 -1.28 15.59
CA VAL A 101 -10.38 -1.73 16.54
C VAL A 101 -10.89 -3.01 17.20
N PHE A 102 -10.37 -4.17 16.79
CA PHE A 102 -10.69 -5.41 17.46
C PHE A 102 -10.16 -5.34 18.89
N ARG A 103 -11.04 -5.62 19.86
CA ARG A 103 -10.61 -5.87 21.24
C ARG A 103 -9.73 -7.11 21.23
N GLU A 104 -8.42 -6.92 21.30
CA GLU A 104 -7.47 -8.02 21.40
C GLU A 104 -7.90 -8.90 22.57
N ARG A 105 -8.18 -10.19 22.31
CA ARG A 105 -8.41 -11.14 23.39
C ARG A 105 -7.08 -11.24 24.14
N PRO A 106 -7.04 -10.94 25.45
CA PRO A 106 -5.81 -11.07 26.20
C PRO A 106 -5.34 -12.52 26.09
N GLY A 107 -4.13 -12.72 25.55
CA GLY A 107 -3.52 -14.04 25.49
C GLY A 107 -3.52 -14.69 26.88
N LEU A 108 -3.46 -16.02 26.92
CA LEU A 108 -3.58 -16.82 28.16
C LEU A 108 -2.77 -16.23 29.33
N PHE A 109 -1.57 -15.73 29.04
CA PHE A 109 -0.66 -15.14 30.01
C PHE A 109 -1.12 -13.80 30.61
N LYS A 110 -1.69 -12.91 29.78
CA LYS A 110 -2.25 -11.64 30.27
C LYS A 110 -3.48 -11.90 31.13
N ARG A 111 -4.31 -12.87 30.75
CA ARG A 111 -5.52 -13.25 31.47
C ARG A 111 -5.23 -13.76 32.89
N TRP A 112 -4.25 -14.65 33.04
CA TRP A 112 -3.80 -15.11 34.35
C TRP A 112 -3.27 -13.98 35.25
N ARG A 113 -2.56 -13.00 34.67
CA ARG A 113 -2.06 -11.84 35.42
C ARG A 113 -3.19 -10.93 35.91
N PHE A 114 -4.27 -10.77 35.14
CA PHE A 114 -5.45 -10.02 35.56
C PHE A 114 -6.20 -10.73 36.69
N GLU A 115 -6.39 -12.04 36.59
CA GLU A 115 -7.07 -12.82 37.64
C GLU A 115 -6.34 -12.75 38.99
N ARG A 116 -5.00 -12.72 38.99
CA ARG A 116 -4.21 -12.51 40.21
C ARG A 116 -4.42 -11.14 40.84
N ARG A 117 -4.50 -10.08 40.02
CA ARG A 117 -4.71 -8.72 40.52
C ARG A 117 -6.09 -8.57 41.17
N MET A 118 -7.12 -9.14 40.55
CA MET A 118 -8.49 -9.12 41.09
C MET A 118 -8.57 -9.81 42.45
N LYS A 119 -7.85 -10.93 42.65
CA LYS A 119 -7.82 -11.61 43.95
C LYS A 119 -7.18 -10.78 45.05
N GLN A 120 -6.17 -9.98 44.73
CA GLN A 120 -5.48 -9.12 45.72
C GLN A 120 -6.36 -7.94 46.18
N GLU A 121 -7.21 -7.40 45.31
CA GLU A 121 -8.10 -6.28 45.66
C GLU A 121 -9.30 -6.70 46.52
N THR A 122 -9.72 -7.97 46.46
CA THR A 122 -10.77 -8.53 47.33
C THR A 122 -10.30 -8.91 48.73
N GLU A 123 -8.99 -8.99 48.96
CA GLU A 123 -8.39 -9.44 50.23
C GLU A 123 -7.87 -8.25 51.10
N SER A 124 -8.04 -7.00 50.64
CA SER A 124 -7.76 -5.75 51.36
C SER A 124 -9.03 -5.06 51.82
#